data_AF-A0A6M3LZF4-F1
#
_entry.id   AF-A0A6M3LZF4-F1
#
_cell.length_a   1.000
_cell.length_b   1.000
_cell.length_c   1.000
_cell.angle_alpha   90.00
_cell.angle_beta   90.00
_cell.angle_gamma   90.00
#
_symmetry.space_group_name_H-M   'P 1'
#
loop_
_entity.id
_entity.type
_entity.pdbx_description
1 polymer ?
#
loop_
_entity_poly.entity_id
_entity_poly.type
_entity_poly.pdbx_seq_one_letter_code
_entity_poly.pdbx_strand_id
1 'polypeptide(L)'
;MQNAVEYTEGKVSPATIELLIRERDNGKTLRELGLKYNRSYQRIGYVLNKHDGSLDGLLPELKVAANLGYPVAWLAQLRKEGLIKPRKLGFWLYSEEQVRQIPSLIASTRKCEQCGKPRQKGSNRFCIECREYRKRNWYNRQSPEGKAAHKKHCMAWREANPEKWKAIHSRAHRKYEVKLKGLGK
;
A
#
# COMPACT_ATOMS: atom_id res chain seq x y z
N MET A 1 -0.05 -6.42 17.69
CA MET A 1 -0.14 -7.81 17.20
C MET A 1 0.47 -7.86 15.80
N GLN A 2 1.73 -8.28 15.73
CA GLN A 2 2.52 -8.39 14.51
C GLN A 2 2.56 -9.89 14.14
N ASN A 3 1.77 -10.30 13.15
CA ASN A 3 1.98 -11.61 12.52
C ASN A 3 3.04 -11.40 11.43
N ALA A 4 4.30 -11.28 11.87
CA ALA A 4 5.44 -11.47 10.98
C ALA A 4 5.48 -12.98 10.66
N VAL A 5 4.76 -13.38 9.61
CA VAL A 5 4.91 -14.72 9.04
C VAL A 5 6.33 -14.78 8.49
N GLU A 6 7.23 -15.39 9.26
CA GLU A 6 8.58 -15.70 8.86
C GLU A 6 8.53 -16.49 7.55
N TYR A 7 8.76 -15.82 6.42
CA TYR A 7 9.10 -16.51 5.18
C TYR A 7 10.60 -16.84 5.24
N THR A 8 10.97 -17.70 6.17
CA THR A 8 12.18 -18.49 6.01
C THR A 8 12.03 -19.25 4.69
N GLU A 9 12.98 -19.10 3.78
CA GLU A 9 13.15 -20.02 2.65
C GLU A 9 13.29 -21.42 3.24
N GLY A 10 12.16 -22.10 3.47
CA GLY A 10 12.14 -23.50 3.86
C GLY A 10 12.76 -24.25 2.69
N LYS A 11 14.06 -24.50 2.77
CA LYS A 11 14.82 -25.30 1.82
C LYS A 11 14.14 -26.66 1.78
N VAL A 12 13.41 -26.90 0.71
CA VAL A 12 12.85 -28.23 0.42
C VAL A 12 13.99 -29.02 -0.21
N SER A 13 14.34 -30.17 0.36
CA SER A 13 15.41 -30.99 -0.23
C SER A 13 15.01 -31.42 -1.65
N PRO A 14 15.97 -31.55 -2.59
CA PRO A 14 15.69 -32.01 -3.95
C PRO A 14 14.89 -33.32 -3.99
N ALA A 15 15.26 -34.29 -3.14
CA ALA A 15 14.52 -35.54 -2.99
C ALA A 15 13.05 -35.35 -2.58
N THR A 16 12.73 -34.34 -1.76
CA THR A 16 11.35 -34.03 -1.41
C THR A 16 10.58 -33.43 -2.60
N ILE A 17 11.26 -32.71 -3.49
CA ILE A 17 10.64 -32.13 -4.69
C ILE A 17 10.31 -33.22 -5.69
N GLU A 18 11.22 -34.17 -5.93
CA GLU A 18 10.95 -35.33 -6.79
C GLU A 18 9.77 -36.17 -6.29
N LEU A 19 9.70 -36.39 -4.96
CA LEU A 19 8.56 -37.07 -4.34
C LEU A 19 7.26 -36.28 -4.50
N LEU A 20 7.30 -34.95 -4.36
CA LEU A 20 6.15 -34.08 -4.58
C LEU A 20 5.64 -34.13 -6.03
N ILE A 21 6.55 -34.12 -7.02
CA ILE A 21 6.22 -34.23 -8.44
C ILE A 21 5.58 -35.59 -8.72
N ARG A 22 6.21 -36.69 -8.31
CA ARG A 22 5.68 -38.04 -8.50
C ARG A 22 4.29 -38.20 -7.88
N GLU A 23 4.09 -37.70 -6.67
CA GLU A 23 2.77 -37.78 -6.03
C GLU A 23 1.72 -36.89 -6.68
N ARG A 24 2.14 -35.76 -7.27
CA ARG A 24 1.26 -34.91 -8.06
C ARG A 24 0.83 -35.59 -9.35
N ASP A 25 1.76 -36.27 -10.03
CA ASP A 25 1.50 -37.04 -11.26
C ASP A 25 0.59 -38.24 -11.01
N ASN A 26 0.69 -38.84 -9.81
CA ASN A 26 -0.25 -39.86 -9.33
C ASN A 26 -1.65 -39.32 -8.97
N GLY A 27 -1.94 -38.05 -9.27
CA GLY A 27 -3.27 -37.46 -9.12
C GLY A 27 -3.55 -36.78 -7.78
N LYS A 28 -2.60 -36.75 -6.83
CA LYS A 28 -2.84 -36.09 -5.53
C LYS A 28 -3.03 -34.58 -5.69
N THR A 29 -3.98 -34.02 -4.96
CA THR A 29 -4.27 -32.59 -4.95
C THR A 29 -3.24 -31.81 -4.13
N LEU A 30 -3.09 -30.51 -4.43
CA LEU A 30 -2.20 -29.62 -3.66
C LEU A 30 -2.56 -29.56 -2.17
N ARG A 31 -3.84 -29.78 -1.81
CA ARG A 31 -4.30 -29.81 -0.42
C ARG A 31 -3.81 -31.05 0.30
N GLU A 32 -3.94 -32.22 -0.32
CA GLU A 32 -3.47 -33.50 0.25
C GLU A 32 -1.95 -33.50 0.41
N LEU A 33 -1.22 -33.00 -0.60
CA LEU A 33 0.22 -32.80 -0.51
C LEU A 33 0.57 -31.80 0.60
N GLY A 34 -0.19 -30.70 0.73
CA GLY A 34 0.00 -29.74 1.81
C GLY A 34 -0.10 -30.38 3.18
N LEU A 35 -1.13 -31.19 3.42
CA LEU A 35 -1.30 -31.93 4.67
C LEU A 35 -0.14 -32.91 4.91
N LYS A 36 0.23 -33.70 3.89
CA LYS A 36 1.29 -34.72 4.00
C LYS A 36 2.65 -34.12 4.35
N TYR A 37 3.01 -32.99 3.74
CA TYR A 37 4.31 -32.35 3.95
C TYR A 37 4.28 -31.22 4.99
N ASN A 38 3.19 -31.13 5.77
CA ASN A 38 2.95 -30.09 6.78
C ASN A 38 3.21 -28.67 6.25
N ARG A 39 2.63 -28.35 5.10
CA ARG A 39 2.78 -27.07 4.38
C ARG A 39 1.44 -26.61 3.84
N SER A 40 1.30 -25.31 3.60
CA SER A 40 0.09 -24.80 2.93
C SER A 40 0.03 -25.29 1.46
N TYR A 41 -1.17 -25.49 0.94
CA TYR A 41 -1.38 -25.86 -0.47
C TYR A 41 -0.75 -24.84 -1.44
N GLN A 42 -0.73 -23.56 -1.06
CA GLN A 42 -0.09 -22.47 -1.81
C GLN A 42 1.42 -22.64 -1.86
N ARG A 43 2.03 -23.10 -0.75
CA ARG A 43 3.46 -23.37 -0.69
C ARG A 43 3.84 -24.56 -1.55
N ILE A 44 3.04 -25.63 -1.54
CA ILE A 44 3.23 -26.77 -2.45
C ILE A 44 3.11 -26.32 -3.91
N GLY A 45 2.08 -25.54 -4.24
CA GLY A 45 1.91 -24.96 -5.57
C GLY A 45 3.14 -24.16 -6.00
N TYR A 46 3.65 -23.27 -5.16
CA TYR A 46 4.86 -22.51 -5.45
C TYR A 46 6.10 -23.39 -5.69
N VAL A 47 6.31 -24.44 -4.88
CA VAL A 47 7.47 -25.33 -5.05
C VAL A 47 7.41 -26.05 -6.39
N LEU A 48 6.25 -26.58 -6.76
CA LEU A 48 6.05 -27.24 -8.06
C LEU A 48 6.24 -26.25 -9.23
N ASN A 49 5.60 -25.09 -9.16
CA ASN A 49 5.69 -24.04 -10.18
C ASN A 49 7.10 -23.40 -10.26
N LYS A 50 7.93 -23.55 -9.22
CA LYS A 50 9.33 -23.10 -9.27
C LYS A 50 10.21 -24.15 -9.97
N HIS A 51 9.90 -25.42 -9.81
CA HIS A 51 10.69 -26.51 -10.39
C HIS A 51 10.32 -26.81 -11.85
N ASP A 52 9.09 -26.51 -12.27
CA ASP A 52 8.66 -26.59 -13.68
C ASP A 52 9.12 -25.39 -14.53
N GLY A 53 9.86 -24.44 -13.93
CA GLY A 53 10.36 -23.22 -14.58
C GLY A 53 9.30 -22.13 -14.78
N SER A 54 8.03 -22.36 -14.42
CA SER A 54 6.95 -21.39 -14.66
C SER A 54 7.02 -20.13 -13.77
N LEU A 55 7.89 -20.13 -12.76
CA LEU A 55 8.18 -19.00 -11.88
C LEU A 55 9.66 -18.55 -11.96
N ASP A 56 10.40 -18.99 -12.97
CA ASP A 56 11.77 -18.54 -13.16
C ASP A 56 11.82 -17.01 -13.33
N GLY A 57 12.78 -16.38 -12.65
CA GLY A 57 12.91 -14.92 -12.60
C GLY A 57 11.86 -14.20 -11.74
N LEU A 58 10.90 -14.90 -11.13
CA LEU A 58 9.90 -14.28 -10.25
C LEU A 58 10.33 -14.28 -8.77
N LEU A 59 10.36 -13.09 -8.18
CA LEU A 59 10.79 -12.85 -6.81
C LEU A 59 9.60 -12.67 -5.85
N PRO A 60 9.61 -13.34 -4.67
CA PRO A 60 8.61 -13.11 -3.63
C PRO A 60 8.66 -11.68 -3.09
N GLU A 61 7.49 -11.14 -2.73
CA GLU A 61 7.33 -9.78 -2.20
C GLU A 61 8.31 -9.39 -1.09
N LEU A 62 8.51 -10.29 -0.12
CA LEU A 62 9.43 -10.04 1.00
C LEU A 62 10.88 -9.94 0.54
N LYS A 63 11.27 -10.76 -0.45
CA LYS A 63 12.62 -10.72 -1.04
C LYS A 63 12.82 -9.43 -1.82
N VAL A 64 11.81 -8.99 -2.57
CA VAL A 64 11.83 -7.68 -3.24
C VAL A 64 11.95 -6.54 -2.24
N ALA A 65 11.14 -6.54 -1.18
CA ALA A 65 11.18 -5.54 -0.12
C ALA A 65 12.56 -5.48 0.57
N ALA A 66 13.13 -6.65 0.90
CA ALA A 66 14.46 -6.76 1.49
C ALA A 66 15.56 -6.26 0.53
N ASN A 67 15.56 -6.73 -0.72
CA ASN A 67 16.56 -6.34 -1.74
C ASN A 67 16.55 -4.84 -2.02
N LEU A 68 15.37 -4.22 -2.05
CA LEU A 68 15.24 -2.79 -2.33
C LEU A 68 15.33 -1.91 -1.06
N GLY A 69 15.37 -2.50 0.14
CA GLY A 69 15.39 -1.77 1.40
C GLY A 69 14.13 -0.94 1.67
N TYR A 70 12.98 -1.38 1.15
CA TYR A 70 11.68 -0.72 1.34
C TYR A 70 10.70 -1.60 2.12
N PRO A 71 9.85 -1.01 2.98
CA PRO A 71 8.78 -1.77 3.64
C PRO A 71 7.78 -2.35 2.63
N VAL A 72 7.26 -3.55 2.90
CA VAL A 72 6.23 -4.23 2.09
C VAL A 72 4.99 -3.34 1.85
N ALA A 73 4.64 -2.47 2.80
CA ALA A 73 3.55 -1.52 2.67
C ALA A 73 3.67 -0.61 1.42
N TRP A 74 4.89 -0.29 0.99
CA TRP A 74 5.12 0.49 -0.22
C TRP A 74 4.77 -0.29 -1.47
N LEU A 75 5.19 -1.55 -1.54
CA LEU A 75 4.80 -2.44 -2.64
C LEU A 75 3.27 -2.60 -2.69
N ALA A 76 2.62 -2.73 -1.53
CA ALA A 76 1.16 -2.79 -1.44
C ALA A 76 0.47 -1.52 -1.94
N GLN A 77 1.06 -0.34 -1.66
CA GLN A 77 0.56 0.92 -2.16
C GLN A 77 0.69 1.02 -3.69
N LEU A 78 1.85 0.69 -4.26
CA LEU A 78 2.06 0.70 -5.71
C LEU A 78 1.08 -0.24 -6.44
N ARG A 79 0.72 -1.38 -5.83
CA ARG A 79 -0.32 -2.28 -6.36
C ARG A 79 -1.71 -1.65 -6.32
N LYS A 80 -2.08 -1.01 -5.20
CA LYS A 80 -3.39 -0.34 -5.06
C LYS A 80 -3.55 0.81 -6.04
N GLU A 81 -2.47 1.52 -6.32
CA GLU A 81 -2.44 2.61 -7.30
C GLU A 81 -2.37 2.08 -8.75
N GLY A 82 -2.25 0.76 -8.96
CA GLY A 82 -2.22 0.13 -10.28
C GLY A 82 -0.91 0.33 -11.04
N LEU A 83 0.14 0.83 -10.38
CA LEU A 83 1.46 1.12 -10.99
C LEU A 83 2.27 -0.14 -11.28
N ILE A 84 1.98 -1.22 -10.55
CA ILE A 84 2.60 -2.54 -10.74
C ILE A 84 1.53 -3.63 -10.69
N LYS A 85 1.73 -4.69 -11.48
CA LYS A 85 0.83 -5.86 -11.54
C LYS A 85 1.62 -7.16 -11.34
N PRO A 86 2.02 -7.48 -10.10
CA PRO A 86 2.69 -8.75 -9.80
C PRO A 86 1.72 -9.93 -9.91
N ARG A 87 2.26 -11.13 -10.16
CA ARG A 87 1.49 -12.38 -10.22
C ARG A 87 1.09 -12.82 -8.81
N LYS A 88 -0.13 -13.36 -8.66
CA LYS A 88 -0.66 -13.83 -7.36
C LYS A 88 -0.79 -15.35 -7.36
N LEU A 89 -0.06 -16.02 -6.46
CA LEU A 89 -0.10 -17.48 -6.29
C LEU A 89 -0.31 -17.86 -4.81
N GLY A 90 -1.19 -17.11 -4.13
CA GLY A 90 -1.33 -17.08 -2.66
C GLY A 90 -0.52 -15.94 -2.02
N PHE A 91 0.64 -15.63 -2.58
CA PHE A 91 1.45 -14.45 -2.30
C PHE A 91 1.85 -13.73 -3.59
N TRP A 92 2.40 -12.52 -3.47
CA TRP A 92 2.76 -11.68 -4.61
C TRP A 92 4.17 -12.02 -5.11
N LEU A 93 4.28 -12.20 -6.43
CA LEU A 93 5.48 -12.55 -7.17
C LEU A 93 5.77 -11.48 -8.22
N TYR A 94 7.01 -11.01 -8.27
CA TYR A 94 7.44 -9.87 -9.08
C TYR A 94 8.44 -10.31 -10.12
N SER A 95 8.32 -9.83 -11.35
CA SER A 95 9.38 -10.03 -12.34
C SER A 95 10.57 -9.11 -12.06
N GLU A 96 11.74 -9.45 -12.58
CA GLU A 96 12.93 -8.59 -12.44
C GLU A 96 12.71 -7.18 -13.00
N GLU A 97 12.00 -7.06 -14.12
CA GLU A 97 11.71 -5.75 -14.73
C GLU A 97 10.89 -4.89 -13.79
N GLN A 98 9.87 -5.47 -13.14
CA GLN A 98 9.07 -4.77 -12.13
C GLN A 98 9.95 -4.33 -10.95
N VAL A 99 10.84 -5.21 -10.49
CA VAL A 99 11.77 -4.90 -9.39
C VAL A 99 12.70 -3.74 -9.75
N ARG A 100 13.21 -3.67 -10.98
CA ARG A 100 14.04 -2.56 -11.47
C ARG A 100 13.27 -1.24 -11.53
N GLN A 101 11.98 -1.26 -11.82
CA GLN A 101 11.13 -0.07 -11.93
C GLN A 101 10.67 0.49 -10.57
N ILE A 102 10.53 -0.37 -9.55
CA ILE A 102 9.99 0.00 -8.23
C ILE A 102 10.71 1.22 -7.59
N PRO A 103 12.05 1.32 -7.56
CA PRO A 103 12.72 2.49 -6.98
C PRO A 103 12.29 3.81 -7.61
N SER A 104 12.17 3.85 -8.94
CA SER A 104 11.72 5.03 -9.70
C SER A 104 10.26 5.37 -9.41
N LEU A 105 9.39 4.35 -9.31
CA LEU A 105 7.99 4.53 -8.93
C LEU A 105 7.83 5.03 -7.49
N ILE A 106 8.66 4.55 -6.57
CA ILE A 106 8.70 5.04 -5.19
C ILE A 106 9.22 6.49 -5.16
N ALA A 107 10.24 6.82 -5.94
CA ALA A 107 10.75 8.19 -6.03
C ALA A 107 9.72 9.17 -6.62
N SER A 108 8.91 8.74 -7.60
CA SER A 108 7.86 9.57 -8.20
C SER A 108 6.65 9.73 -7.29
N THR A 109 6.23 8.67 -6.58
CA THR A 109 5.13 8.73 -5.58
C THR A 109 5.54 9.50 -4.33
N ARG A 110 6.84 9.66 -4.08
CA ARG A 110 7.37 10.52 -3.02
C ARG A 110 7.19 12.02 -3.24
N LYS A 111 6.36 12.49 -4.16
CA LYS A 111 6.07 13.93 -4.24
C LYS A 111 5.16 14.40 -3.11
N CYS A 112 5.38 15.62 -2.65
CA CYS A 112 4.54 16.30 -1.66
C CYS A 112 3.19 16.66 -2.30
N GLU A 113 2.07 16.32 -1.66
CA GLU A 113 0.74 16.66 -2.18
C GLU A 113 0.51 18.18 -2.31
N GLN A 114 1.24 19.00 -1.53
CA GLN A 114 1.08 20.46 -1.53
C GLN A 114 1.92 21.17 -2.60
N CYS A 115 3.17 20.74 -2.79
CA CYS A 115 4.15 21.49 -3.58
C CYS A 115 4.88 20.65 -4.64
N GLY A 116 4.57 19.36 -4.77
CA GLY A 116 5.19 18.48 -5.75
C GLY A 116 6.66 18.13 -5.49
N LYS A 117 7.34 18.76 -4.53
CA LYS A 117 8.73 18.46 -4.17
C LYS A 117 8.88 17.03 -3.62
N PRO A 118 10.03 16.37 -3.83
CA PRO A 118 10.32 15.08 -3.21
C PRO A 118 10.19 15.11 -1.68
N ARG A 119 9.64 14.05 -1.11
CA ARG A 119 9.43 13.84 0.33
C ARG A 119 10.60 13.04 0.90
N GLN A 120 10.96 13.36 2.14
CA GLN A 120 11.91 12.57 2.90
C GLN A 120 11.34 11.19 3.29
N LYS A 121 12.23 10.24 3.59
CA LYS A 121 11.89 8.88 4.03
C LYS A 121 11.07 8.95 5.32
N GLY A 122 9.89 8.31 5.32
CA GLY A 122 8.99 8.24 6.48
C GLY A 122 7.89 9.31 6.58
N SER A 123 7.81 10.27 5.65
CA SER A 123 6.68 11.23 5.62
C SER A 123 5.53 10.76 4.72
N ASN A 124 4.34 10.58 5.29
CA ASN A 124 3.20 9.98 4.59
C ASN A 124 2.50 10.91 3.59
N ARG A 125 2.70 12.26 3.65
CA ARG A 125 1.87 13.17 2.82
C ARG A 125 2.50 14.48 2.36
N PHE A 126 3.27 15.15 3.23
CA PHE A 126 3.86 16.46 2.94
C PHE A 126 5.39 16.43 3.10
N CYS A 127 6.12 17.29 2.40
CA CYS A 127 7.52 17.55 2.74
C CYS A 127 7.63 18.23 4.12
N ILE A 128 8.84 18.29 4.69
CA ILE A 128 9.07 18.91 6.01
C ILE A 128 8.57 20.37 6.00
N GLU A 129 8.94 21.14 4.98
CA GLU A 129 8.54 22.55 4.84
C GLU A 129 7.00 22.70 4.87
N CYS A 130 6.27 21.97 4.03
CA CYS A 130 4.81 22.06 4.00
C CYS A 130 4.16 21.52 5.28
N ARG A 131 4.76 20.51 5.92
CA ARG A 131 4.29 20.00 7.21
C ARG A 131 4.47 21.05 8.31
N GLU A 132 5.62 21.70 8.37
CA GLU A 132 5.89 22.77 9.32
C GLU A 132 5.03 24.00 9.05
N TYR A 133 4.90 24.41 7.79
CA TYR A 133 4.00 25.47 7.38
C TYR A 133 2.59 25.20 7.87
N ARG A 134 2.05 23.98 7.66
CA ARG A 134 0.73 23.58 8.16
C ARG A 134 0.63 23.55 9.68
N LYS A 135 1.69 23.16 10.39
CA LYS A 135 1.72 23.18 11.86
C LYS A 135 1.71 24.62 12.41
N ARG A 136 2.48 25.52 11.80
CA ARG A 136 2.58 26.94 12.20
C ARG A 136 1.32 27.71 11.82
N ASN A 137 0.79 27.48 10.63
CA ASN A 137 -0.42 28.12 10.12
C ASN A 137 -1.70 27.35 10.44
N TRP A 138 -1.65 26.41 11.39
CA TRP A 138 -2.85 25.79 11.92
C TRP A 138 -3.75 26.88 12.51
N TYR A 139 -5.02 26.93 12.14
CA TYR A 139 -5.93 28.03 12.49
C TYR A 139 -5.91 28.38 13.99
N ASN A 140 -5.84 27.39 14.87
CA ASN A 140 -5.82 27.62 16.32
C ASN A 140 -4.51 28.25 16.84
N ARG A 141 -3.43 28.18 16.07
CA ARG A 141 -2.11 28.76 16.37
C ARG A 141 -1.85 30.09 15.68
N GLN A 142 -2.76 30.54 14.81
CA GLN A 142 -2.63 31.85 14.16
C GLN A 142 -2.89 32.98 15.17
N SER A 143 -2.17 34.09 15.00
CA SER A 143 -2.45 35.34 15.72
C SER A 143 -3.87 35.85 15.39
N PRO A 144 -4.46 36.72 16.23
CA PRO A 144 -5.74 37.35 15.93
C PRO A 144 -5.79 37.99 14.54
N GLU A 145 -4.70 38.65 14.13
CA GLU A 145 -4.53 39.25 12.80
C GLU A 145 -4.51 38.20 11.69
N GLY A 146 -3.79 37.08 11.88
CA GLY A 146 -3.77 35.96 10.94
C GLY A 146 -5.15 35.33 10.76
N LYS A 147 -5.92 35.19 11.85
CA LYS A 147 -7.32 34.71 11.80
C LYS A 147 -8.22 35.69 11.06
N ALA A 148 -8.03 37.00 11.26
CA ALA A 148 -8.77 38.04 10.55
C ALA A 148 -8.48 38.02 9.04
N ALA A 149 -7.21 37.91 8.65
CA ALA A 149 -6.79 37.77 7.26
C ALA A 149 -7.36 36.50 6.61
N HIS A 150 -7.32 35.38 7.33
CA HIS A 150 -7.94 34.13 6.89
C HIS A 150 -9.46 34.28 6.70
N LYS A 151 -10.16 34.90 7.66
CA LYS A 151 -11.60 35.18 7.56
C LYS A 151 -11.92 36.05 6.35
N LYS A 152 -11.14 37.10 6.10
CA LYS A 152 -11.27 37.97 4.92
C LYS A 152 -11.12 37.18 3.62
N HIS A 153 -10.09 36.33 3.53
CA HIS A 153 -9.88 35.46 2.37
C HIS A 153 -11.03 34.47 2.15
N CYS A 154 -11.53 33.84 3.21
CA CYS A 154 -12.68 32.95 3.13
C CYS A 154 -13.96 33.66 2.67
N MET A 155 -14.22 34.88 3.15
CA MET A 155 -15.38 35.68 2.73
C MET A 155 -15.27 36.04 1.24
N ALA A 156 -14.11 36.55 0.81
CA ALA A 156 -13.87 36.85 -0.61
C ALA A 156 -14.05 35.61 -1.51
N TRP A 157 -13.58 34.44 -1.08
CA TRP A 157 -13.78 33.20 -1.84
C TRP A 157 -15.27 32.81 -1.94
N ARG A 158 -16.05 32.99 -0.87
CA ARG A 158 -17.49 32.69 -0.86
C ARG A 158 -18.26 33.60 -1.81
N GLU A 159 -17.94 34.89 -1.79
CA GLU A 159 -18.52 35.89 -2.70
C GLU A 159 -18.20 35.56 -4.16
N ALA A 160 -16.95 35.14 -4.44
CA ALA A 160 -16.53 34.74 -5.79
C ALA A 160 -17.10 33.37 -6.23
N ASN A 161 -17.56 32.52 -5.31
CA ASN A 161 -17.99 31.14 -5.61
C ASN A 161 -19.32 30.77 -4.91
N PRO A 162 -20.42 31.50 -5.17
CA PRO A 162 -21.66 31.35 -4.40
C PRO A 162 -22.29 29.96 -4.55
N GLU A 163 -22.31 29.39 -5.75
CA GLU A 163 -22.91 28.07 -6.01
C GLU A 163 -22.11 26.92 -5.37
N LYS A 164 -20.78 26.98 -5.44
CA LYS A 164 -19.91 26.01 -4.75
C LYS A 164 -20.06 26.14 -3.24
N TRP A 165 -20.20 27.36 -2.71
CA TRP A 165 -20.42 27.60 -1.30
C TRP A 165 -21.76 27.01 -0.82
N LYS A 166 -22.86 27.23 -1.55
CA LYS A 166 -24.17 26.60 -1.25
C LYS A 166 -24.05 25.08 -1.19
N ALA A 167 -23.39 24.45 -2.17
CA ALA A 167 -23.21 23.00 -2.20
C ALA A 167 -22.39 22.48 -1.00
N ILE A 168 -21.31 23.17 -0.64
CA ILE A 168 -20.49 22.85 0.53
C ILE A 168 -21.33 22.98 1.81
N HIS A 169 -22.09 24.08 1.94
CA HIS A 169 -22.94 24.35 3.10
C HIS A 169 -24.02 23.27 3.26
N SER A 170 -24.75 22.93 2.20
CA SER A 170 -25.76 21.87 2.22
C SER A 170 -25.19 20.49 2.52
N ARG A 171 -23.94 20.21 2.11
CA ARG A 171 -23.24 18.96 2.47
C ARG A 171 -22.82 18.95 3.93
N ALA A 172 -22.36 20.09 4.46
CA ALA A 172 -21.99 20.23 5.86
C ALA A 172 -23.22 20.10 6.78
N HIS A 173 -24.33 20.74 6.43
CA HIS A 173 -25.61 20.65 7.15
C HIS A 173 -26.09 19.20 7.24
N ARG A 174 -26.15 18.49 6.10
CA ARG A 174 -26.53 17.06 6.06
C ARG A 174 -25.65 16.20 6.96
N LYS A 175 -24.33 16.44 6.99
CA LYS A 175 -23.42 15.71 7.89
C LYS A 175 -23.68 16.02 9.36
N TYR A 176 -24.00 17.27 9.69
CA TYR A 176 -24.33 17.69 11.04
C TYR A 176 -25.64 17.05 11.52
N GLU A 177 -26.68 17.04 10.68
CA GLU A 177 -27.96 16.38 10.96
C GLU A 177 -27.80 14.87 11.16
N VAL A 178 -27.02 14.20 10.31
CA VAL A 178 -26.71 12.77 10.47
C VAL A 178 -25.96 12.51 11.77
N LYS A 179 -25.01 13.38 12.15
CA LYS A 179 -24.26 13.25 13.40
C LYS A 179 -25.14 13.47 14.63
N LEU A 180 -26.09 14.41 14.59
CA LEU A 180 -27.06 14.63 15.66
C LEU A 180 -28.02 13.45 15.80
N LYS A 181 -28.54 12.92 14.68
CA LYS A 181 -29.40 11.72 14.67
C LYS A 181 -28.65 10.46 15.12
N GLY A 182 -27.33 10.38 14.90
CA GLY A 182 -26.49 9.25 15.29
C GLY A 182 -25.90 9.30 16.71
N LEU A 183 -25.94 10.44 17.40
CA LEU A 183 -25.45 10.61 18.78
C LEU A 183 -26.55 10.48 19.85
N GLY A 184 -27.79 10.19 19.44
CA GLY A 184 -28.88 9.74 20.31
C GLY A 184 -29.78 10.85 20.84
N LYS A 185 -31.05 10.84 20.39
CA LYS A 185 -32.28 10.91 21.18
C LYS A 185 -33.46 10.67 20.25
#